data_AF-A0A8D8QTT3-F1
#
_entry.id   AF-A0A8D8QTT3-F1
#
_cell.length_a   1.000
_cell.length_b   1.000
_cell.length_c   1.000
_cell.angle_alpha   90.00
_cell.angle_beta   90.00
_cell.angle_gamma   90.00
#
_symmetry.space_group_name_H-M   'P 1'
#
loop_
_entity.id
_entity.type
_entity.pdbx_description
1 polymer ?
#
loop_
_entity_poly.entity_id
_entity_poly.type
_entity_poly.pdbx_seq_one_letter_code
_entity_poly.pdbx_strand_id
1 'polypeptide(L)'
;MRGFKYVKKCFFSTFDVSEKFVRNILDRRNEAELFSPDKRGRHDPGNKIPQEAREYIKEHINSIPKVPSHYCRANSSCEYFPSDLNLTKLYELYVDKCSEDNVEKQKFWYYRDVFLSDFNIKFHIPRKDVCDVLQL
;
A
#
# COMPACT_ATOMS: atom_id res chain seq x y z
N MET A 1 39.72 -44.54 8.98
CA MET A 1 38.83 -43.36 8.93
C MET A 1 38.56 -42.79 7.52
N ARG A 2 38.73 -43.54 6.41
CA ARG A 2 38.51 -43.01 5.04
C ARG A 2 37.07 -43.17 4.50
N GLY A 3 36.29 -44.12 5.01
CA GLY A 3 34.96 -44.46 4.46
C GLY A 3 33.91 -43.35 4.55
N PHE A 4 33.83 -42.64 5.68
CA PHE A 4 32.83 -41.58 5.90
C PHE A 4 32.93 -40.40 4.92
N LYS A 5 34.14 -40.10 4.43
CA LYS A 5 34.35 -38.99 3.49
C LYS A 5 33.74 -39.27 2.12
N TYR A 6 33.76 -40.53 1.66
CA TYR A 6 33.20 -40.92 0.38
C TYR A 6 31.68 -41.00 0.41
N VAL A 7 31.09 -41.53 1.50
CA VAL A 7 29.64 -41.57 1.70
C VAL A 7 29.05 -40.16 1.71
N LYS A 8 29.70 -39.23 2.42
CA LYS A 8 29.30 -37.82 2.46
C LYS A 8 29.34 -37.16 1.08
N LYS A 9 30.39 -37.45 0.29
CA LYS A 9 30.53 -36.92 -1.08
C LYS A 9 29.47 -37.48 -2.03
N CYS A 10 29.18 -38.78 -1.96
CA CYS A 10 28.11 -39.39 -2.75
C CYS A 10 26.75 -38.79 -2.38
N PHE A 11 26.41 -38.67 -1.09
CA PHE A 11 25.14 -38.11 -0.64
C PHE A 11 24.87 -36.72 -1.24
N PHE A 12 25.81 -35.78 -1.11
CA PHE A 12 25.65 -34.44 -1.66
C PHE A 12 25.58 -34.42 -3.18
N SER A 13 26.33 -35.28 -3.86
CA SER A 13 26.32 -35.37 -5.32
C SER A 13 25.04 -36.01 -5.87
N THR A 14 24.48 -37.01 -5.17
CA THR A 14 23.28 -37.73 -5.61
C THR A 14 22.02 -36.90 -5.40
N PHE A 15 21.92 -36.18 -4.28
CA PHE A 15 20.75 -35.36 -3.97
C PHE A 15 20.88 -33.89 -4.40
N ASP A 16 22.03 -33.51 -4.96
CA ASP A 16 22.36 -32.12 -5.32
C ASP A 16 22.14 -31.13 -4.17
N VAL A 17 22.59 -31.54 -2.98
CA VAL A 17 22.43 -30.76 -1.75
C VAL A 17 23.79 -30.32 -1.24
N SER A 18 23.91 -29.04 -0.87
CA SER A 18 25.14 -28.55 -0.24
C SER A 18 25.26 -28.97 1.23
N GLU A 19 26.49 -29.15 1.70
CA GLU A 19 26.75 -29.40 3.13
C GLU A 19 26.16 -28.29 4.03
N LYS A 20 26.24 -27.04 3.58
CA LYS A 20 25.69 -25.88 4.30
C LYS A 20 24.18 -25.98 4.47
N PHE A 21 23.46 -26.48 3.47
CA PHE A 21 22.01 -26.68 3.54
C PHE A 21 21.64 -27.70 4.62
N VAL A 22 22.33 -28.85 4.67
CA VAL A 22 22.09 -29.88 5.68
C VAL A 22 22.42 -29.36 7.08
N ARG A 23 23.55 -28.67 7.26
CA ARG A 23 23.89 -28.04 8.55
C ARG A 23 22.82 -27.04 8.99
N ASN A 24 22.38 -26.14 8.11
CA ASN A 24 21.33 -25.18 8.43
C ASN A 24 20.00 -25.85 8.83
N ILE A 25 19.65 -27.00 8.24
CA ILE A 25 18.46 -27.76 8.63
C ILE A 25 18.63 -28.35 10.02
N LEU A 26 19.80 -28.95 10.30
CA LEU A 26 20.13 -29.49 11.61
C LEU A 26 20.16 -28.40 12.69
N ASP A 27 20.67 -27.21 12.36
CA ASP A 27 20.73 -26.06 13.27
C ASP A 27 19.33 -25.45 13.54
N ARG A 28 18.35 -25.68 12.65
CA ARG A 28 16.96 -25.22 12.80
C ARG A 28 16.05 -26.18 13.58
N ARG A 29 16.60 -27.29 14.07
CA ARG A 29 15.87 -28.21 14.95
C ARG A 29 15.65 -27.55 16.30
N ASN A 30 14.41 -27.61 16.81
CA ASN A 30 14.10 -27.18 18.16
C ASN A 30 14.43 -28.28 19.18
N GLU A 31 14.39 -27.98 20.49
CA GLU A 31 14.63 -28.96 21.58
C GLU A 31 13.75 -30.21 21.48
N ALA A 32 12.56 -30.09 20.88
CA ALA A 32 11.63 -31.20 20.63
C ALA A 32 11.95 -32.03 19.37
N GLU A 33 13.14 -31.86 18.75
CA GLU A 33 13.54 -32.44 17.46
C GLU A 33 12.63 -32.09 16.26
N LEU A 34 11.73 -31.13 16.45
CA LEU A 34 10.86 -30.61 15.40
C LEU A 34 11.56 -29.49 14.64
N PHE A 35 11.37 -29.46 13.33
CA PHE A 35 11.82 -28.35 12.49
C PHE A 35 10.94 -27.12 12.73
N SER A 36 11.57 -25.96 12.93
CA SER A 36 10.85 -24.69 12.94
C SER A 36 10.08 -24.49 11.61
N PRO A 37 8.85 -23.93 11.65
CA PRO A 37 8.05 -23.72 10.44
C PRO A 37 8.76 -22.76 9.48
N ASP A 38 8.50 -22.92 8.17
CA ASP A 38 9.09 -22.05 7.15
C ASP A 38 8.64 -20.59 7.35
N LYS A 39 9.61 -19.71 7.56
CA LYS A 39 9.43 -18.27 7.77
C LYS A 39 9.70 -17.44 6.50
N ARG A 40 9.94 -18.06 5.35
CA ARG A 40 10.06 -17.34 4.07
C ARG A 40 8.81 -16.49 3.81
N GLY A 41 9.02 -15.25 3.37
CA GLY A 41 7.91 -14.32 3.09
C GLY A 41 7.15 -13.81 4.32
N ARG A 42 7.52 -14.22 5.54
CA ARG A 42 6.87 -13.79 6.79
C ARG A 42 7.62 -12.66 7.51
N HIS A 43 8.30 -11.80 6.76
CA HIS A 43 8.98 -10.63 7.30
C HIS A 43 8.15 -9.38 7.00
N ASP A 44 7.93 -8.52 8.00
CA ASP A 44 7.29 -7.23 7.78
C ASP A 44 8.16 -6.38 6.86
N PRO A 45 7.66 -5.92 5.70
CA PRO A 45 8.49 -5.15 4.78
C PRO A 45 9.02 -3.89 5.49
N GLY A 46 10.33 -3.63 5.40
CA GLY A 46 10.94 -2.45 6.04
C GLY A 46 10.40 -1.12 5.50
N ASN A 47 9.76 -1.14 4.34
CA ASN A 47 9.10 0.01 3.72
C ASN A 47 7.62 0.13 4.09
N LYS A 48 7.15 -0.62 5.10
CA LYS A 48 5.77 -0.55 5.58
C LYS A 48 5.54 0.83 6.20
N ILE A 49 4.67 1.61 5.58
CA ILE A 49 4.28 2.91 6.10
C ILE A 49 3.41 2.70 7.34
N PRO A 50 3.62 3.46 8.43
CA PRO A 50 2.86 3.31 9.66
C PRO A 50 1.36 3.51 9.41
N GLN A 51 0.56 2.72 10.13
CA GLN A 51 -0.90 2.76 10.04
C GLN A 51 -1.45 4.14 10.44
N GLU A 52 -0.84 4.76 11.45
CA GLU A 52 -1.19 6.11 11.94
C GLU A 52 -1.13 7.16 10.82
N ALA A 53 -0.11 7.10 9.96
CA ALA A 53 0.00 8.04 8.84
C ALA A 53 -1.11 7.85 7.80
N ARG A 54 -1.57 6.60 7.58
CA ARG A 54 -2.70 6.31 6.71
C ARG A 54 -4.00 6.85 7.29
N GLU A 55 -4.21 6.68 8.59
CA GLU A 55 -5.41 7.16 9.29
C GLU A 55 -5.47 8.69 9.27
N TYR A 56 -4.37 9.37 9.53
CA TYR A 56 -4.28 10.83 9.47
C TYR A 56 -4.60 11.37 8.06
N ILE A 57 -4.12 10.72 6.99
CA ILE A 57 -4.50 11.08 5.60
C ILE A 57 -6.01 10.92 5.38
N LYS A 58 -6.62 9.85 5.90
CA LYS A 58 -8.08 9.64 5.76
C LYS A 58 -8.89 10.69 6.49
N GLU A 59 -8.46 11.06 7.70
CA GLU A 59 -9.09 12.11 8.49
C GLU A 59 -9.03 13.45 7.76
N HIS A 60 -7.88 13.78 7.18
CA HIS A 60 -7.73 14.98 6.35
C HIS A 60 -8.72 14.98 5.17
N ILE A 61 -8.76 13.90 4.38
CA ILE A 61 -9.66 13.81 3.20
C ILE A 61 -11.14 13.92 3.61
N ASN A 62 -11.53 13.33 4.75
CA ASN A 62 -12.90 13.39 5.25
C ASN A 62 -13.29 14.74 5.86
N SER A 63 -12.32 15.53 6.33
CA SER A 63 -12.58 16.86 6.86
C SER A 63 -13.00 17.88 5.79
N ILE A 64 -12.75 17.57 4.51
CA ILE A 64 -13.01 18.46 3.39
C ILE A 64 -14.46 18.31 2.93
N PRO A 65 -15.21 19.42 2.76
CA PRO A 65 -16.61 19.36 2.38
C PRO A 65 -16.76 18.72 1.00
N LYS A 66 -17.63 17.71 0.93
CA LYS A 66 -17.98 17.00 -0.30
C LYS A 66 -19.31 17.51 -0.80
N VAL A 67 -19.44 17.64 -2.12
CA VAL A 67 -20.69 18.02 -2.76
C VAL A 67 -21.45 16.73 -3.09
N PRO A 68 -22.72 16.60 -2.66
CA PRO A 68 -23.54 15.47 -3.05
C PRO A 68 -23.72 15.48 -4.56
N SER A 69 -23.82 14.30 -5.16
CA SER A 69 -23.97 14.14 -6.60
C SER A 69 -25.36 14.55 -7.09
N HIS A 70 -25.70 15.84 -6.97
CA HIS A 70 -26.94 16.43 -7.48
C HIS A 70 -27.12 16.22 -9.01
N TYR A 71 -26.06 15.76 -9.70
CA TYR A 71 -26.01 15.46 -11.12
C TYR A 71 -25.86 13.97 -11.47
N CYS A 72 -25.82 13.05 -10.49
CA CYS A 72 -25.71 11.62 -10.80
C CYS A 72 -27.07 10.95 -11.00
N ARG A 73 -27.12 10.07 -12.00
CA ARG A 73 -28.20 9.08 -12.16
C ARG A 73 -28.31 8.26 -10.87
N ALA A 74 -29.53 7.90 -10.48
CA ALA A 74 -29.90 7.29 -9.20
C ALA A 74 -29.13 6.02 -8.74
N ASN A 75 -28.23 5.46 -9.56
CA ASN A 75 -27.54 4.19 -9.31
C ASN A 75 -26.04 4.30 -8.97
N SER A 76 -25.47 5.51 -8.79
CA SER A 76 -24.06 5.64 -8.40
C SER A 76 -23.87 6.50 -7.15
N SER A 77 -23.36 5.90 -6.08
CA SER A 77 -23.00 6.55 -4.80
C SER A 77 -21.65 7.30 -4.85
N CYS A 78 -21.31 7.88 -6.01
CA CYS A 78 -20.06 8.61 -6.16
C CYS A 78 -20.21 10.03 -5.60
N GLU A 79 -19.33 10.40 -4.67
CA GLU A 79 -19.22 11.75 -4.11
C GLU A 79 -18.29 12.60 -4.98
N TYR A 80 -18.50 13.91 -5.00
CA TYR A 80 -17.64 14.82 -5.78
C TYR A 80 -17.04 15.90 -4.89
N PHE A 81 -15.74 16.17 -5.09
CA PHE A 81 -15.15 17.42 -4.63
C PHE A 81 -15.51 18.56 -5.59
N PRO A 82 -15.63 19.80 -5.08
CA PRO A 82 -15.86 20.98 -5.91
C PRO A 82 -14.76 21.12 -6.97
N SER A 83 -15.13 21.68 -8.12
CA SER A 83 -14.26 21.83 -9.30
C SER A 83 -13.00 22.67 -9.06
N ASP A 84 -12.99 23.47 -8.00
CA ASP A 84 -11.85 24.32 -7.66
C ASP A 84 -10.76 23.56 -6.90
N LEU A 85 -11.08 22.38 -6.37
CA LEU A 85 -10.14 21.50 -5.71
C LEU A 85 -9.55 20.49 -6.70
N ASN A 86 -8.24 20.27 -6.58
CA ASN A 86 -7.49 19.26 -7.30
C ASN A 86 -6.68 18.44 -6.31
N LEU A 87 -6.25 17.23 -6.70
CA LEU A 87 -5.46 16.36 -5.82
C LEU A 87 -4.18 17.05 -5.31
N THR A 88 -3.54 17.89 -6.12
CA THR A 88 -2.38 18.69 -5.72
C THR A 88 -2.73 19.69 -4.62
N LYS A 89 -3.84 20.43 -4.76
CA LYS A 89 -4.32 21.37 -3.73
C LYS A 89 -4.70 20.66 -2.43
N LEU A 90 -5.31 19.48 -2.53
CA LEU A 90 -5.62 18.65 -1.36
C LEU A 90 -4.35 18.26 -0.60
N TYR A 91 -3.28 17.94 -1.34
CA TYR A 91 -1.98 17.62 -0.76
C TYR A 91 -1.29 18.84 -0.16
N GLU A 92 -1.39 20.02 -0.78
CA GLU A 92 -0.89 21.28 -0.20
C GLU A 92 -1.55 21.55 1.16
N LEU A 93 -2.89 21.48 1.22
CA LEU A 93 -3.65 21.60 2.47
C LEU A 93 -3.26 20.54 3.52
N TYR A 94 -2.94 19.33 3.07
CA TYR A 94 -2.46 18.26 3.94
C TYR A 94 -1.08 18.60 4.52
N VAL A 95 -0.17 19.12 3.70
CA VAL A 95 1.18 19.51 4.13
C VAL A 95 1.12 20.66 5.13
N ASP A 96 0.23 21.62 4.90
CA ASP A 96 -0.01 22.74 5.82
C ASP A 96 -0.53 22.22 7.16
N LYS A 97 -1.54 21.34 7.14
CA LYS A 97 -2.09 20.70 8.34
C LYS A 97 -1.05 19.86 9.10
N CYS A 98 -0.21 19.11 8.39
CA CYS A 98 0.91 18.39 9.00
C CYS A 98 1.90 19.33 9.70
N SER A 99 2.14 20.51 9.12
CA SER A 99 3.01 21.52 9.71
C SER A 99 2.40 22.14 10.96
N GLU A 100 1.08 22.31 11.01
CA GLU A 100 0.35 22.81 12.18
C GLU A 100 0.34 21.79 13.31
N ASP A 101 0.06 20.52 13.00
CA ASP A 101 -0.06 19.43 13.97
C ASP A 101 1.30 18.83 14.38
N ASN A 102 2.42 19.31 13.83
CA ASN A 102 3.77 18.75 14.00
C ASN A 102 3.86 17.24 13.66
N VAL A 103 3.16 16.81 12.61
CA VAL A 103 3.14 15.42 12.12
C VAL A 103 4.07 15.28 10.90
N GLU A 104 4.78 14.15 10.81
CA GLU A 104 5.59 13.85 9.63
C GLU A 104 4.71 13.67 8.37
N LYS A 105 4.89 14.57 7.40
CA LYS A 105 4.18 14.50 6.12
C LYS A 105 4.60 13.28 5.30
N GLN A 106 3.60 12.60 4.74
CA GLN A 106 3.85 11.53 3.77
C GLN A 106 4.07 12.06 2.35
N LYS A 107 4.69 11.22 1.50
CA LYS A 107 4.95 11.56 0.09
C LYS A 107 3.66 11.66 -0.70
N PHE A 108 3.63 12.54 -1.71
CA PHE A 108 2.48 12.76 -2.59
C PHE A 108 1.95 11.47 -3.23
N TRP A 109 2.84 10.59 -3.70
CA TRP A 109 2.43 9.30 -4.30
C TRP A 109 1.60 8.47 -3.33
N TYR A 110 1.98 8.42 -2.05
CA TYR A 110 1.28 7.65 -1.04
C TYR A 110 -0.07 8.27 -0.69
N TYR A 111 -0.10 9.60 -0.55
CA TYR A 111 -1.35 10.35 -0.40
C TYR A 111 -2.34 10.05 -1.54
N ARG A 112 -1.84 10.05 -2.79
CA ARG A 112 -2.62 9.69 -3.98
C ARG A 112 -3.10 8.24 -3.95
N ASP A 113 -2.25 7.31 -3.53
CA ASP A 113 -2.59 5.90 -3.43
C ASP A 113 -3.74 5.67 -2.44
N VAL A 114 -3.62 6.24 -1.23
CA VAL A 114 -4.68 6.21 -0.20
C VAL A 114 -5.97 6.86 -0.72
N PHE A 115 -5.87 7.99 -1.42
CA PHE A 115 -7.03 8.64 -2.03
C PHE A 115 -7.75 7.73 -3.04
N LEU A 116 -7.01 7.02 -3.90
CA LEU A 116 -7.60 6.17 -4.94
C LEU A 116 -8.07 4.81 -4.41
N SER A 117 -7.41 4.25 -3.40
CA SER A 117 -7.74 2.94 -2.85
C SER A 117 -8.92 2.99 -1.88
N ASP A 118 -8.98 4.04 -1.06
CA ASP A 118 -9.87 4.10 0.09
C ASP A 118 -11.09 5.00 -0.16
N PHE A 119 -11.09 5.83 -1.22
CA PHE A 119 -12.17 6.75 -1.53
C PHE A 119 -12.68 6.62 -2.97
N ASN A 120 -14.01 6.58 -3.11
CA ASN A 120 -14.69 6.63 -4.40
C ASN A 120 -15.17 8.07 -4.71
N ILE A 121 -14.25 9.04 -4.59
CA ILE A 121 -14.52 10.47 -4.78
C ILE A 121 -13.91 10.94 -6.10
N LYS A 122 -14.64 11.76 -6.85
CA LYS A 122 -14.15 12.36 -8.11
C LYS A 122 -14.11 13.88 -8.01
N PHE A 123 -13.30 14.53 -8.84
CA PHE A 123 -13.34 15.98 -8.99
C PHE A 123 -14.44 16.35 -9.99
N HIS A 124 -15.26 17.34 -9.65
CA HIS A 124 -16.29 17.84 -10.56
C HIS A 124 -15.63 18.54 -11.76
N ILE A 125 -15.93 18.08 -12.97
CA ILE A 125 -15.45 18.71 -14.20
C ILE A 125 -16.59 19.61 -14.70
N PRO A 126 -16.44 20.94 -14.70
CA PRO A 126 -17.45 21.80 -15.29
C PRO A 126 -17.60 21.46 -16.79
N ARG A 127 -18.83 21.21 -17.24
CA ARG A 127 -19.10 21.03 -18.67
C ARG A 127 -18.83 22.36 -19.38
N LYS A 128 -17.82 22.40 -20.24
CA LYS A 128 -17.69 23.46 -21.25
C LYS A 128 -18.75 23.23 -22.33
N ASP A 129 -19.44 24.31 -22.69
CA ASP A 129 -20.29 24.48 -23.87
C ASP A 129 -21.62 23.70 -23.89
N VAL A 130 -22.70 24.36 -23.45
CA VAL A 130 -24.05 24.11 -23.99
C VAL A 130 -24.59 25.44 -24.52
N CYS A 131 -24.07 25.85 -25.67
CA CYS A 131 -24.70 26.87 -26.51
C CYS A 131 -25.15 26.21 -27.80
N ASP A 132 -26.27 25.47 -27.75
CA ASP A 132 -27.13 25.28 -28.92
C ASP A 132 -28.39 26.13 -28.68
N VAL A 133 -28.21 27.45 -28.69
CA VAL A 133 -29.31 28.39 -28.92
C VAL A 133 -29.19 28.84 -30.36
N LEU A 134 -29.83 28.09 -31.27
CA LEU A 134 -30.25 28.61 -32.57
C LEU A 134 -31.78 28.63 -32.56
N GLN A 135 -32.34 29.71 -32.01
CA GLN A 135 -33.64 30.21 -32.44
C GLN A 135 -33.42 31.08 -33.67
N LEU A 136 -33.89 30.60 -34.82
CA LEU A 136 -34.40 31.41 -35.93
C LEU A 136 -35.62 30.69 -36.51
#